data_AF-A0A6I6JTJ0-F1
#
_entry.id   AF-A0A6I6JTJ0-F1
#
_cell.length_a   1.000
_cell.length_b   1.000
_cell.length_c   1.000
_cell.angle_alpha   90.00
_cell.angle_beta   90.00
_cell.angle_gamma   90.00
#
_symmetry.space_group_name_H-M   'P 1'
#
loop_
_entity.id
_entity.type
_entity.pdbx_description
1 polymer ?
#
loop_
_entity_poly.entity_id
_entity_poly.type
_entity_poly.pdbx_seq_one_letter_code
_entity_poly.pdbx_strand_id
1 'polypeptide(L)'
;MKASNHFKNTIKAYLDQRAESDVLFSLQYSKPDKNIDDCLTYILNTVQKLGCNGFADEEIYSMAVHYYDEDNINIGDPVDCHVTVNHVVELTEEEKQQAHKEALQKAQDEAYAKLTQPTKRVKQSETANQQSLFNF
;
A
#
# COMPACT_ATOMS: atom_id res chain seq x y z
N MET A 1 15.84 3.00 18.69
CA MET A 1 14.83 2.24 19.46
C MET A 1 13.37 2.68 19.25
N LYS A 2 13.04 3.73 18.46
CA LYS A 2 11.63 4.13 18.25
C LYS A 2 10.86 3.21 17.28
N ALA A 3 11.52 2.72 16.23
CA ALA A 3 10.89 1.88 15.22
C ALA A 3 10.51 0.48 15.76
N SER A 4 11.35 -0.09 16.64
CA SER A 4 11.05 -1.33 17.36
C SER A 4 9.79 -1.22 18.25
N ASN A 5 9.56 -0.07 18.90
CA ASN A 5 8.37 0.15 19.72
C ASN A 5 7.08 0.20 18.90
N HIS A 6 7.11 0.83 17.71
CA HIS A 6 5.94 0.87 16.84
C HIS A 6 5.58 -0.54 16.36
N PHE A 7 6.55 -1.28 15.85
CA PHE A 7 6.36 -2.67 15.43
C PHE A 7 5.79 -3.54 16.57
N LYS A 8 6.37 -3.46 17.77
CA LYS A 8 5.88 -4.15 18.96
C LYS A 8 4.42 -3.84 19.26
N ASN A 9 4.04 -2.56 19.22
CA ASN A 9 2.68 -2.13 19.50
C ASN A 9 1.69 -2.63 18.43
N THR A 10 2.07 -2.62 17.15
CA THR A 10 1.23 -3.13 16.06
C THR A 10 0.97 -4.63 16.21
N ILE A 11 2.02 -5.43 16.47
CA ILE A 11 1.87 -6.87 16.71
C ILE A 11 1.01 -7.13 17.95
N LYS A 12 1.26 -6.40 19.04
CA LYS A 12 0.47 -6.53 20.26
C LYS A 12 -1.01 -6.23 20.01
N ALA A 13 -1.33 -5.13 19.33
CA ALA A 13 -2.71 -4.76 19.05
C ALA A 13 -3.46 -5.82 18.24
N TYR A 14 -2.79 -6.42 17.24
CA TYR A 14 -3.35 -7.52 16.47
C TYR A 14 -3.62 -8.77 17.34
N LEU A 15 -2.66 -9.15 18.19
CA LEU A 15 -2.81 -10.31 19.07
C LEU A 15 -3.90 -10.09 20.13
N ASP A 16 -3.98 -8.88 20.69
CA ASP A 16 -5.04 -8.49 21.63
C ASP A 16 -6.42 -8.62 20.95
N GLN A 17 -6.60 -8.04 19.76
CA GLN A 17 -7.85 -8.15 19.00
C GLN A 17 -8.21 -9.61 18.68
N ARG A 18 -7.20 -10.43 18.36
CA ARG A 18 -7.42 -11.85 18.10
C ARG A 18 -7.83 -12.60 19.35
N ALA A 19 -7.20 -12.33 20.50
CA ALA A 19 -7.55 -12.91 21.79
C ALA A 19 -8.95 -12.50 22.28
N GLU A 20 -9.45 -11.34 21.87
CA GLU A 20 -10.86 -10.96 22.11
C GLU A 20 -11.83 -11.79 21.26
N SER A 21 -11.47 -12.06 20.01
CA SER A 21 -12.33 -12.81 19.07
C SER A 21 -12.26 -14.34 19.21
N ASP A 22 -11.11 -14.88 19.61
CA ASP A 22 -10.81 -16.31 19.67
C ASP A 22 -10.44 -16.72 21.10
N VAL A 23 -11.36 -17.45 21.73
CA VAL A 23 -11.23 -17.91 23.13
C VAL A 23 -10.10 -18.93 23.30
N LEU A 24 -9.86 -19.80 22.31
CA LEU A 24 -8.79 -20.79 22.39
C LEU A 24 -7.43 -20.10 22.31
N PHE A 25 -7.31 -19.13 21.41
CA PHE A 25 -6.12 -18.29 21.31
C PHE A 25 -5.90 -17.47 22.58
N SER A 26 -6.95 -16.90 23.17
CA SER A 26 -6.89 -16.13 24.43
C SER A 26 -6.26 -16.93 25.57
N LEU A 27 -6.58 -18.21 25.68
CA LEU A 27 -5.99 -19.11 26.67
C LEU A 27 -4.49 -19.29 26.46
N GLN A 28 -4.06 -19.45 25.21
CA GLN A 28 -2.63 -19.56 24.85
C GLN A 28 -1.89 -18.24 25.08
N TYR A 29 -2.51 -17.12 24.70
CA TYR A 29 -1.97 -15.78 24.83
C TYR A 29 -1.73 -15.38 26.29
N SER A 30 -2.53 -15.90 27.22
CA SER A 30 -2.46 -15.63 28.65
C SER A 30 -1.43 -16.49 29.40
N LYS A 31 -0.73 -17.42 28.73
CA LYS A 31 0.23 -18.28 29.41
C LYS A 31 1.48 -17.48 29.85
N PRO A 32 2.01 -17.74 31.07
CA PRO A 32 3.11 -16.95 31.64
C PRO A 32 4.48 -17.22 31.00
N ASP A 33 4.62 -18.34 30.29
CA ASP A 33 5.82 -18.71 29.52
C ASP A 33 5.87 -18.02 28.15
N LYS A 34 4.79 -17.37 27.72
CA LYS A 34 4.71 -16.63 26.46
C LYS A 34 4.82 -15.14 26.71
N ASN A 35 5.68 -14.48 25.93
CA ASN A 35 5.83 -13.04 25.99
C ASN A 35 5.99 -12.42 24.60
N ILE A 36 5.67 -11.13 24.52
CA ILE A 36 5.69 -10.40 23.25
C ILE A 36 7.13 -10.19 22.74
N ASP A 37 8.12 -10.08 23.62
CA ASP A 37 9.51 -9.80 23.22
C ASP A 37 10.17 -11.02 22.54
N ASP A 38 9.89 -12.21 23.03
CA ASP A 38 10.28 -13.49 22.46
C ASP A 38 9.50 -13.78 21.18
N CYS A 39 8.20 -13.41 21.13
CA CYS A 39 7.42 -13.46 19.90
C CYS A 39 8.08 -12.62 18.80
N LEU A 40 8.47 -11.37 19.11
CA LEU A 40 9.19 -10.51 18.17
C LEU A 40 10.55 -11.10 17.78
N THR A 41 11.30 -11.64 18.74
CA THR A 41 12.60 -12.28 18.48
C THR A 41 12.44 -13.48 17.53
N TYR A 42 11.41 -14.30 17.74
CA TYR A 42 11.08 -15.41 16.86
C TYR A 42 10.76 -14.96 15.43
N ILE A 43 9.91 -13.93 15.29
CA ILE A 43 9.57 -13.36 13.97
C ILE A 43 10.83 -12.88 13.26
N LEU A 44 11.68 -12.12 13.95
CA LEU A 44 12.89 -11.54 13.38
C LEU A 44 13.90 -12.61 12.96
N ASN A 45 14.10 -13.66 13.77
CA ASN A 45 14.95 -14.79 13.43
C ASN A 45 14.41 -15.57 12.23
N THR A 46 13.09 -15.73 12.13
CA THR A 46 12.48 -16.47 11.02
C THR A 46 12.57 -15.67 9.72
N VAL A 47 12.28 -14.36 9.77
CA VAL A 47 12.47 -13.43 8.65
C VAL A 47 13.92 -13.43 8.17
N GLN A 48 14.88 -13.39 9.10
CA GLN A 48 16.31 -13.43 8.77
C GLN A 48 16.71 -14.73 8.07
N LYS A 49 16.19 -15.87 8.51
CA LYS A 49 16.44 -17.18 7.88
C LYS A 49 15.86 -17.27 6.47
N LEU A 50 14.71 -16.63 6.23
CA LEU A 50 14.07 -16.59 4.91
C LEU A 50 14.82 -15.68 3.92
N GLY A 51 15.67 -14.77 4.39
CA GLY A 51 16.50 -13.91 3.54
C GLY A 51 15.71 -12.84 2.76
N CYS A 52 14.44 -12.64 3.11
CA CYS A 52 13.59 -11.60 2.54
C CYS A 52 13.67 -10.31 3.38
N ASN A 53 13.71 -9.15 2.72
CA ASN A 53 13.80 -7.84 3.39
C ASN A 53 12.44 -7.18 3.63
N GLY A 54 11.34 -7.82 3.21
CA GLY A 54 9.98 -7.29 3.32
C GLY A 54 8.96 -8.42 3.37
N PHE A 55 7.94 -8.22 4.19
CA PHE A 55 6.85 -9.17 4.46
C PHE A 55 5.55 -8.39 4.51
N ALA A 56 4.46 -9.03 4.10
CA ALA A 56 3.12 -8.49 4.32
C ALA A 56 2.73 -8.59 5.80
N ASP A 57 1.86 -7.69 6.25
CA ASP A 57 1.37 -7.67 7.63
C ASP A 57 0.76 -9.03 8.02
N GLU A 58 -0.01 -9.64 7.13
CA GLU A 58 -0.63 -10.96 7.34
C GLU A 58 0.39 -12.08 7.59
N GLU A 59 1.53 -12.06 6.90
CA GLU A 59 2.59 -13.05 7.08
C GLU A 59 3.21 -12.91 8.46
N ILE A 60 3.51 -11.67 8.86
CA ILE A 60 4.07 -11.37 10.18
C ILE A 60 3.07 -11.75 11.29
N TYR A 61 1.79 -11.44 11.11
CA TYR A 61 0.73 -11.81 12.04
C TYR A 61 0.55 -13.32 12.15
N SER A 62 0.65 -14.05 11.05
CA SER A 62 0.63 -15.52 11.05
C SER A 62 1.79 -16.09 11.88
N MET A 63 3.00 -15.54 11.71
CA MET A 63 4.17 -15.93 12.51
C MET A 63 3.99 -15.61 13.99
N ALA A 64 3.37 -14.48 14.32
CA ALA A 64 3.07 -14.11 15.69
C ALA A 64 2.08 -15.09 16.34
N VAL A 65 1.00 -15.45 15.65
CA VAL A 65 0.03 -16.45 16.13
C VAL A 65 0.69 -17.80 16.32
N HIS A 66 1.50 -18.22 15.35
CA HIS A 66 2.22 -19.49 15.40
C HIS A 66 3.08 -19.65 16.66
N TYR A 67 3.73 -18.57 17.10
CA TYR A 67 4.52 -18.55 18.34
C TYR A 67 3.68 -18.86 19.59
N TYR A 68 2.42 -18.41 19.64
CA TYR A 68 1.53 -18.67 20.77
C TYR A 68 0.84 -20.03 20.68
N ASP A 69 0.58 -20.52 19.47
CA ASP A 69 -0.04 -21.83 19.25
C ASP A 69 0.92 -23.00 19.51
N GLU A 70 2.22 -22.84 19.26
CA GLU A 70 3.22 -23.89 19.50
C GLU A 70 3.84 -23.81 20.90
N ASP A 71 3.78 -24.91 21.66
CA ASP A 71 4.42 -24.98 22.97
C ASP A 71 5.95 -25.05 22.89
N ASN A 72 6.52 -25.73 21.89
CA ASN A 72 7.96 -25.96 21.75
C ASN A 72 8.53 -25.29 20.49
N ILE A 73 8.69 -23.97 20.54
CA ILE A 73 9.21 -23.18 19.42
C ILE A 73 10.62 -22.67 19.71
N ASN A 74 11.51 -22.73 18.71
CA ASN A 74 12.86 -22.18 18.82
C ASN A 74 12.84 -20.68 18.49
N ILE A 75 12.91 -19.85 19.53
CA ILE A 75 12.90 -18.38 19.43
C ILE A 75 14.16 -17.86 18.72
N GLY A 76 15.29 -18.55 18.89
CA GLY A 76 16.62 -18.11 18.43
C GLY A 76 17.26 -17.08 19.35
N ASP A 77 18.42 -16.58 18.94
CA ASP A 77 19.16 -15.57 19.69
C ASP A 77 18.63 -14.16 19.40
N PRO A 78 18.78 -13.19 20.32
CA PRO A 78 18.43 -11.80 20.05
C PRO A 78 19.24 -11.25 18.86
N VAL A 79 18.54 -10.75 17.85
CA VAL A 79 19.16 -10.18 16.65
C VAL A 79 19.11 -8.66 16.72
N ASP A 80 20.24 -7.99 16.50
CA ASP A 80 20.26 -6.55 16.30
C ASP A 80 19.81 -6.23 14.87
N CYS A 81 18.55 -5.82 14.73
CA CYS A 81 17.92 -5.57 13.44
C CYS A 81 17.15 -4.24 13.44
N HIS A 82 17.21 -3.54 12.30
CA HIS A 82 16.49 -2.30 12.09
C HIS A 82 15.16 -2.56 11.39
N VAL A 83 14.08 -2.63 12.17
CA VAL A 83 12.72 -2.80 11.62
C VAL A 83 12.18 -1.44 11.19
N THR A 84 11.81 -1.32 9.91
CA THR A 84 11.10 -0.15 9.38
C THR A 84 9.72 -0.58 8.90
N VAL A 85 8.67 -0.03 9.52
CA VAL A 85 7.29 -0.30 9.13
C VAL A 85 6.89 0.74 8.08
N ASN A 86 6.84 0.33 6.82
CA ASN A 86 6.28 1.14 5.74
C ASN A 86 4.78 0.85 5.66
N HIS A 87 4.01 1.31 6.64
CA HIS A 87 2.55 1.25 6.55
C HIS A 87 2.10 2.30 5.53
N VAL A 88 2.08 1.91 4.26
CA VAL A 88 1.33 2.63 3.24
C VAL A 88 -0.12 2.30 3.55
N VAL A 89 -0.85 3.24 4.15
CA VAL A 89 -2.30 3.19 4.18
C VAL A 89 -2.72 3.03 2.72
N GLU A 90 -3.12 1.82 2.33
CA GLU A 90 -3.66 1.59 1.00
C GLU A 90 -4.92 2.45 0.92
N LEU A 91 -4.80 3.57 0.23
CA LEU A 91 -5.93 4.35 -0.26
C LEU A 91 -6.83 3.34 -0.97
N THR A 92 -7.98 3.10 -0.36
CA THR A 92 -8.99 2.12 -0.73
C THR A 92 -9.26 2.17 -2.24
N GLU A 93 -9.54 1.02 -2.85
CA GLU A 93 -9.74 0.88 -4.31
C GLU A 93 -10.71 1.93 -4.91
N GLU A 94 -11.62 2.44 -4.09
CA GLU A 94 -12.58 3.51 -4.41
C GLU A 94 -11.91 4.81 -4.90
N GLU A 95 -10.79 5.24 -4.30
CA GLU A 95 -10.11 6.47 -4.70
C GLU A 95 -9.33 6.32 -6.01
N LYS A 96 -8.75 5.14 -6.25
CA LYS A 96 -8.08 4.81 -7.53
C LYS A 96 -9.08 4.76 -8.68
N GLN A 97 -10.27 4.23 -8.44
CA GLN A 97 -11.34 4.19 -9.46
C GLN A 97 -11.90 5.59 -9.74
N GLN A 98 -12.05 6.44 -8.72
CA GLN A 98 -12.53 7.82 -8.89
C GLN A 98 -11.55 8.65 -9.73
N ALA A 99 -10.25 8.56 -9.45
CA ALA A 99 -9.22 9.24 -10.24
C ALA A 99 -9.19 8.78 -11.71
N HIS A 100 -9.39 7.48 -11.95
CA HIS A 100 -9.46 6.94 -13.31
C HIS A 100 -10.73 7.40 -14.06
N LYS A 101 -11.88 7.45 -13.38
CA LYS A 101 -13.13 7.96 -13.97
C LYS A 101 -13.05 9.45 -14.29
N GLU A 102 -12.51 10.26 -13.39
CA GLU A 102 -12.35 11.71 -13.61
C GLU A 102 -11.39 12.03 -14.76
N ALA A 103 -10.27 11.31 -14.86
CA ALA A 103 -9.34 11.46 -15.97
C ALA A 103 -9.99 11.11 -17.32
N LEU A 104 -10.76 10.02 -17.36
CA LEU A 104 -11.47 9.60 -18.57
C LEU A 104 -12.58 10.59 -18.96
N GLN A 105 -13.33 11.11 -17.98
CA GLN A 105 -14.40 12.07 -18.22
C GLN A 105 -13.87 13.40 -18.73
N LYS A 106 -12.79 13.91 -18.13
CA LYS A 106 -12.13 15.14 -18.59
C LYS A 106 -11.61 15.03 -20.02
N ALA A 107 -11.07 13.88 -20.40
CA ALA A 107 -10.63 13.62 -21.78
C ALA A 107 -11.81 13.59 -22.77
N GLN A 108 -12.95 13.01 -22.37
CA GLN A 108 -14.17 13.03 -23.19
C GLN A 108 -14.73 14.44 -23.36
N ASP A 109 -14.78 15.22 -22.28
CA ASP A 109 -15.28 16.60 -22.31
C ASP A 109 -14.41 17.51 -23.19
N GLU A 110 -13.07 17.36 -23.12
CA GLU A 110 -12.15 18.08 -23.99
C GLU A 110 -12.30 17.70 -25.47
N ALA A 111 -12.52 16.41 -25.77
CA ALA A 111 -12.77 15.95 -27.14
C ALA A 111 -14.11 16.49 -27.67
N TYR A 112 -15.16 16.43 -26.85
CA TYR A 112 -16.48 16.96 -27.19
C TYR A 112 -16.46 18.47 -27.39
N ALA A 113 -15.75 19.21 -26.53
CA ALA A 113 -15.57 20.66 -26.67
C ALA A 113 -14.84 21.03 -27.97
N LYS A 114 -13.80 20.25 -28.37
CA LYS A 114 -13.11 20.47 -29.66
C LYS A 114 -14.01 20.21 -30.87
N LEU A 115 -14.93 19.24 -30.78
CA LEU A 115 -15.88 18.93 -31.85
C LEU A 115 -17.05 19.91 -31.93
N THR A 116 -17.51 20.42 -30.79
CA THR A 116 -18.64 21.36 -30.71
C THR A 116 -18.23 22.82 -30.83
N GLN A 117 -16.93 23.13 -30.75
CA GLN A 117 -16.45 24.48 -31.04
C GLN A 117 -16.84 24.87 -32.48
N PRO A 118 -17.63 25.93 -32.65
CA PRO A 118 -17.97 26.41 -33.98
C PRO A 118 -16.69 26.89 -34.64
N THR A 119 -16.36 26.31 -35.79
CA THR A 119 -15.28 26.79 -36.65
C THR A 119 -15.61 28.23 -37.03
N LYS A 120 -14.92 29.19 -36.39
CA LYS A 120 -14.90 30.57 -36.86
C LYS A 120 -14.31 30.52 -38.27
N ARG A 121 -15.18 30.62 -39.29
CA ARG A 121 -14.76 30.90 -40.66
C ARG A 121 -13.98 32.21 -40.59
N VAL A 122 -12.65 32.10 -40.66
CA VAL A 122 -11.79 33.26 -40.90
C VAL A 122 -12.24 33.81 -42.24
N LYS A 123 -12.90 34.98 -42.22
CA LYS A 123 -13.16 35.73 -43.44
C LYS A 123 -11.81 35.99 -44.08
N GLN A 124 -11.63 35.47 -45.29
CA GLN A 124 -10.55 35.86 -46.18
C GLN A 124 -10.51 37.38 -46.24
N SER A 125 -9.43 37.98 -45.73
CA SER A 125 -9.08 39.34 -46.12
C SER A 125 -8.52 39.25 -47.54
N GLU A 126 -9.36 39.62 -48.50
CA GLU A 126 -8.95 39.95 -49.87
C GLU A 126 -7.81 40.96 -49.79
N THR A 127 -6.58 40.48 -49.97
CA THR A 127 -5.45 41.36 -50.29
C THR A 127 -5.37 41.34 -51.80
N ALA A 128 -5.81 42.42 -52.43
CA ALA A 128 -5.66 42.66 -53.85
C ALA A 128 -4.19 42.48 -54.25
N ASN A 129 -3.87 41.39 -54.94
CA ASN A 129 -2.61 41.23 -55.66
C ASN A 129 -2.95 41.04 -57.14
N GLN A 130 -3.12 42.17 -57.84
CA GLN A 130 -3.07 42.22 -59.29
C GLN A 130 -1.65 41.92 -59.73
N GLN A 131 -1.33 40.71 -60.16
CA GLN A 131 -0.21 40.47 -61.08
C GLN A 131 -0.60 39.44 -62.15
N SER A 132 -0.17 39.75 -63.37
CA SER A 132 -0.81 39.51 -64.66
C SER A 132 -0.89 38.08 -65.19
N LEU A 133 -1.89 37.87 -66.03
CA LEU A 133 -2.37 36.59 -66.57
C LEU A 133 -1.94 36.34 -68.03
N PHE A 134 -0.70 36.67 -68.42
CA PHE A 134 -0.09 36.23 -69.68
C PHE A 134 1.45 36.23 -69.56
N ASN A 135 2.07 35.05 -69.57
CA ASN A 135 3.46 34.89 -70.01
C ASN A 135 3.42 34.06 -71.29
N PHE A 136 3.96 34.63 -72.37
CA PHE A 136 4.19 34.02 -73.69
C PHE A 136 5.67 33.68 -73.82
#